data_AF-A0A6N7BXX9-F1
#
_entry.id   AF-A0A6N7BXX9-F1
#
_cell.length_a   1.000
_cell.length_b   1.000
_cell.length_c   1.000
_cell.angle_alpha   90.00
_cell.angle_beta   90.00
_cell.angle_gamma   90.00
#
_symmetry.space_group_name_H-M   'P 1'
#
loop_
_entity.id
_entity.type
_entity.pdbx_description
1 polymer ?
#
loop_
_entity_poly.entity_id
_entity_poly.type
_entity_poly.pdbx_seq_one_letter_code
_entity_poly.pdbx_strand_id
1 'polypeptide(L)'
;MEQTITNLDELDHYLGSDNYEDILEDEEARIIAKHRFLVSKGLSHIKIRDIEKWLKTFQNKLSHRFISVFLLQSITYRNYEMMESAFARKISKDIKNIYEEVSPYKSDSLEEWLRLIRYSKIISSHSFANIHFYCIDKRTSSVTQSSNTILRRLSSKVINHLRILQNIDEVKESIKAKNMVVFIDDFLGSGTQAAKFFNDHEIFELIEIDDANQMPLIYMPLMATNTGIDNLKSEFPNLRVLPSEIIEEDSKLSKHHSLSDFLQTFDLDIMKIDIEELFIEMQSSYSFIRKNAWLGWTNAMLSIVFEWGCPNLTVPLIYHDNNKPTTENPDGCNVMYPLAARRV
;
A
#
# COMPACT_ATOMS: atom_id res chain seq x y z
N MET A 1 -34.89 6.73 -17.65
CA MET A 1 -34.25 5.54 -17.07
C MET A 1 -32.79 5.67 -17.39
N GLU A 2 -31.94 5.80 -16.38
CA GLU A 2 -30.49 5.75 -16.58
C GLU A 2 -30.14 4.33 -17.05
N GLN A 3 -29.53 4.22 -18.23
CA GLN A 3 -29.02 2.95 -18.73
C GLN A 3 -27.74 2.62 -17.96
N THR A 4 -27.64 1.40 -17.44
CA THR A 4 -26.43 0.91 -16.76
C THR A 4 -25.71 -0.07 -17.68
N ILE A 5 -24.45 0.19 -17.99
CA ILE A 5 -23.59 -0.74 -18.75
C ILE A 5 -22.93 -1.67 -17.73
N THR A 6 -23.19 -2.96 -17.86
CA THR A 6 -22.66 -3.99 -16.95
C THR A 6 -21.91 -5.10 -17.67
N ASN A 7 -21.79 -5.06 -18.99
CA ASN A 7 -21.00 -6.03 -19.75
C ASN A 7 -20.11 -5.40 -20.83
N LEU A 8 -19.05 -6.10 -21.20
CA LEU A 8 -17.99 -5.64 -22.10
C LEU A 8 -18.48 -5.47 -23.53
N ASP A 9 -19.39 -6.31 -24.00
CA ASP A 9 -19.90 -6.23 -25.38
C ASP A 9 -20.82 -5.00 -25.57
N GLU A 10 -21.61 -4.64 -24.55
CA GLU A 10 -22.36 -3.37 -24.52
C GLU A 10 -21.42 -2.16 -24.55
N LEU A 11 -20.35 -2.20 -23.75
CA LEU A 11 -19.34 -1.14 -23.74
C LEU A 11 -18.61 -1.05 -25.08
N ASP A 12 -18.23 -2.18 -25.68
CA ASP A 12 -17.60 -2.22 -27.02
C ASP A 12 -18.52 -1.63 -28.10
N HIS A 13 -19.82 -1.95 -28.06
CA HIS A 13 -20.79 -1.41 -29.00
C HIS A 13 -20.87 0.12 -28.89
N TYR A 14 -20.94 0.64 -27.66
CA TYR A 14 -20.98 2.08 -27.39
C TYR A 14 -19.68 2.79 -27.82
N LEU A 15 -18.53 2.23 -27.45
CA LEU A 15 -17.23 2.82 -27.82
C LEU A 15 -17.03 2.81 -29.35
N GLY A 16 -17.59 1.83 -30.05
CA GLY A 16 -17.52 1.73 -31.51
C GLY A 16 -18.50 2.62 -32.28
N SER A 17 -19.61 3.06 -31.67
CA SER A 17 -20.65 3.84 -32.38
C SER A 17 -20.30 5.30 -32.61
N ASP A 18 -19.48 5.89 -31.74
CA ASP A 18 -19.34 7.36 -31.62
C ASP A 18 -17.89 7.85 -31.79
N ASN A 19 -17.04 7.07 -32.48
CA ASN A 19 -15.64 7.42 -32.74
C ASN A 19 -14.78 7.62 -31.46
N TYR A 20 -15.13 6.95 -30.36
CA TYR A 20 -14.36 6.98 -29.10
C TYR A 20 -12.99 6.29 -29.21
N GLU A 21 -12.70 5.62 -30.32
CA GLU A 21 -11.38 5.05 -30.58
C GLU A 21 -10.30 6.13 -30.65
N ASP A 22 -10.56 7.24 -31.35
CA ASP A 22 -9.63 8.39 -31.41
C ASP A 22 -9.42 9.00 -30.00
N ILE A 23 -10.49 9.10 -29.21
CA ILE A 23 -10.43 9.60 -27.82
C ILE A 23 -9.61 8.65 -26.94
N LEU A 24 -9.76 7.33 -27.11
CA LEU A 24 -8.93 6.34 -26.42
C LEU A 24 -7.46 6.48 -26.79
N GLU A 25 -7.12 6.71 -28.06
CA GLU A 25 -5.74 6.94 -28.51
C GLU A 25 -5.13 8.20 -27.88
N ASP A 26 -5.90 9.29 -27.83
CA ASP A 26 -5.48 10.53 -27.16
C ASP A 26 -5.26 10.32 -25.66
N GLU A 27 -6.13 9.55 -25.00
CA GLU A 27 -5.99 9.20 -23.58
C GLU A 27 -4.79 8.29 -23.31
N GLU A 28 -4.53 7.31 -24.17
CA GLU A 28 -3.32 6.47 -24.12
C GLU A 28 -2.06 7.35 -24.22
N ALA A 29 -2.01 8.29 -25.16
CA ALA A 29 -0.91 9.23 -25.32
C ALA A 29 -0.75 10.14 -24.08
N ARG A 30 -1.86 10.62 -23.51
CA ARG A 30 -1.89 11.44 -22.29
C ARG A 30 -1.31 10.68 -21.10
N ILE A 31 -1.67 9.41 -20.93
CA ILE A 31 -1.13 8.54 -19.86
C ILE A 31 0.38 8.35 -20.01
N ILE A 32 0.86 8.06 -21.22
CA ILE A 32 2.30 7.91 -21.49
C ILE A 32 3.03 9.22 -21.14
N ALA A 33 2.48 10.37 -21.55
CA ALA A 33 3.05 11.68 -21.25
C ALA A 33 3.09 11.95 -19.73
N LYS A 34 1.99 11.68 -19.01
CA LYS A 34 1.90 11.78 -17.54
C LYS A 34 2.99 10.94 -16.87
N HIS A 35 3.10 9.66 -17.22
CA HIS A 35 4.11 8.79 -16.61
C HIS A 35 5.53 9.22 -16.97
N ARG A 36 5.79 9.68 -18.20
CA ARG A 36 7.09 10.24 -18.59
C ARG A 36 7.47 11.44 -17.75
N PHE A 37 6.52 12.34 -17.50
CA PHE A 37 6.72 13.46 -16.61
C PHE A 37 7.04 13.00 -15.18
N LEU A 38 6.26 12.09 -14.60
CA LEU A 38 6.49 11.56 -13.25
C LEU A 38 7.87 10.91 -13.12
N VAL A 39 8.29 10.11 -14.10
CA VAL A 39 9.64 9.51 -14.15
C VAL A 39 10.72 10.58 -14.23
N SER A 40 10.55 11.61 -15.07
CA SER A 40 11.53 12.70 -15.20
C SER A 40 11.72 13.52 -13.92
N LYS A 41 10.72 13.50 -13.02
CA LYS A 41 10.75 14.16 -11.72
C LYS A 41 11.17 13.23 -10.57
N GLY A 42 11.47 11.96 -10.86
CA GLY A 42 11.76 10.96 -9.84
C GLY A 42 10.57 10.61 -8.94
N LEU A 43 9.34 10.93 -9.39
CA LEU A 43 8.10 10.66 -8.65
C LEU A 43 7.53 9.27 -8.97
N SER A 44 7.99 8.63 -10.05
CA SER A 44 7.66 7.25 -10.39
C SER A 44 8.88 6.55 -10.97
N HIS A 45 9.10 5.28 -10.62
CA HIS A 45 10.13 4.42 -11.24
C HIS A 45 9.52 3.36 -12.16
N ILE A 46 8.23 3.46 -12.50
CA ILE A 46 7.60 2.60 -13.52
C ILE A 46 8.20 2.97 -14.87
N LYS A 47 8.76 1.98 -15.59
CA LYS A 47 9.40 2.25 -16.88
C LYS A 47 8.35 2.52 -17.93
N ILE A 48 8.58 3.54 -18.76
CA ILE A 48 7.66 3.90 -19.86
C ILE A 48 7.44 2.73 -20.82
N ARG A 49 8.47 1.94 -21.09
CA ARG A 49 8.35 0.72 -21.90
C ARG A 49 7.35 -0.28 -21.31
N ASP A 50 7.21 -0.36 -19.99
CA ASP A 50 6.28 -1.28 -19.34
C ASP A 50 4.84 -0.75 -19.44
N ILE A 51 4.63 0.57 -19.38
CA ILE A 51 3.35 1.24 -19.68
C ILE A 51 2.94 1.02 -21.15
N GLU A 52 3.85 1.21 -22.10
CA GLU A 52 3.57 1.01 -23.53
C GLU A 52 3.25 -0.46 -23.84
N LYS A 53 3.94 -1.40 -23.19
CA LYS A 53 3.63 -2.82 -23.32
C LYS A 53 2.26 -3.15 -22.76
N TRP A 54 1.93 -2.60 -21.59
CA TRP A 54 0.62 -2.77 -20.97
C TRP A 54 -0.49 -2.38 -21.93
N LEU A 55 -0.45 -1.14 -22.45
CA LEU A 55 -1.47 -0.65 -23.37
C LEU A 55 -1.61 -1.53 -24.62
N LYS A 56 -0.48 -2.03 -25.15
CA LYS A 56 -0.47 -2.96 -26.28
C LYS A 56 -1.14 -4.31 -25.98
N THR A 57 -1.17 -4.75 -24.73
CA THR A 57 -1.79 -6.03 -24.34
C THR A 57 -3.32 -6.01 -24.44
N PHE A 58 -3.95 -4.84 -24.37
CA PHE A 58 -5.41 -4.73 -24.33
C PHE A 58 -6.05 -4.29 -25.65
N GLN A 59 -5.29 -4.23 -26.74
CA GLN A 59 -5.72 -3.68 -28.04
C GLN A 59 -6.80 -4.49 -28.79
N ASN A 60 -7.15 -5.68 -28.31
CA ASN A 60 -8.05 -6.59 -29.03
C ASN A 60 -9.54 -6.18 -28.94
N LYS A 61 -9.94 -5.43 -27.91
CA LYS A 61 -11.31 -4.94 -27.69
C LYS A 61 -11.25 -3.50 -27.16
N LEU A 62 -12.18 -2.64 -27.57
CA LEU A 62 -12.22 -1.23 -27.13
C LEU A 62 -12.53 -1.14 -25.63
N SER A 63 -13.44 -1.96 -25.13
CA SER A 63 -13.79 -2.12 -23.71
C SER A 63 -12.56 -2.47 -22.86
N HIS A 64 -11.72 -3.37 -23.35
CA HIS A 64 -10.47 -3.75 -22.67
C HIS A 64 -9.45 -2.62 -22.69
N ARG A 65 -9.28 -1.91 -23.82
CA ARG A 65 -8.43 -0.71 -23.90
C ARG A 65 -8.90 0.35 -22.90
N PHE A 66 -10.18 0.66 -22.90
CA PHE A 66 -10.81 1.61 -21.98
C PHE A 66 -10.50 1.30 -20.51
N ILE A 67 -10.73 0.05 -20.08
CA ILE A 67 -10.45 -0.36 -18.70
C ILE A 67 -8.94 -0.30 -18.39
N SER A 68 -8.08 -0.65 -19.34
CA SER A 68 -6.63 -0.60 -19.16
C SER A 68 -6.09 0.82 -18.99
N VAL A 69 -6.67 1.79 -19.72
CA VAL A 69 -6.38 3.23 -19.64
C VAL A 69 -6.87 3.76 -18.30
N PHE A 70 -8.11 3.46 -17.94
CA PHE A 70 -8.71 3.84 -16.65
C PHE A 70 -7.84 3.39 -15.46
N LEU A 71 -7.41 2.13 -15.47
CA LEU A 71 -6.54 1.60 -14.42
C LEU A 71 -5.22 2.35 -14.31
N LEU A 72 -4.53 2.56 -15.44
CA LEU A 72 -3.25 3.27 -15.47
C LEU A 72 -3.40 4.70 -14.96
N GLN A 73 -4.48 5.38 -15.33
CA GLN A 73 -4.80 6.72 -14.86
C GLN A 73 -4.99 6.74 -13.33
N SER A 74 -5.58 5.68 -12.78
CA SER A 74 -5.92 5.55 -11.36
C SER A 74 -4.77 5.07 -10.48
N ILE A 75 -3.58 4.76 -11.04
CA ILE A 75 -2.45 4.25 -10.24
C ILE A 75 -1.96 5.31 -9.24
N THR A 76 -1.92 4.91 -7.98
CA THR A 76 -1.26 5.62 -6.89
C THR A 76 0.09 4.98 -6.62
N TYR A 77 1.17 5.64 -7.05
CA TYR A 77 2.53 5.15 -6.87
C TYR A 77 3.20 5.74 -5.61
N ARG A 78 3.98 4.93 -4.88
CA ARG A 78 4.89 5.38 -3.81
C ARG A 78 6.29 4.83 -4.02
N ASN A 79 7.27 5.72 -4.08
CA ASN A 79 8.71 5.37 -4.07
C ASN A 79 9.27 5.36 -2.64
N TYR A 80 10.52 4.94 -2.51
CA TYR A 80 11.19 4.92 -1.21
C TYR A 80 11.35 6.31 -0.58
N GLU A 81 11.61 7.35 -1.36
CA GLU A 81 11.80 8.71 -0.86
C GLU A 81 10.52 9.28 -0.24
N MET A 82 9.36 9.00 -0.84
CA MET A 82 8.04 9.33 -0.31
C MET A 82 7.79 8.59 1.00
N MET A 83 8.08 7.29 1.04
CA MET A 83 7.95 6.47 2.25
C MET A 83 8.83 6.97 3.39
N GLU A 84 10.10 7.23 3.12
CA GLU A 84 11.06 7.75 4.09
C GLU A 84 10.59 9.10 4.66
N SER A 85 10.12 9.99 3.78
CA SER A 85 9.59 11.31 4.18
C SER A 85 8.33 11.18 5.04
N ALA A 86 7.42 10.26 4.68
CA ALA A 86 6.18 10.03 5.40
C ALA A 86 6.44 9.52 6.83
N PHE A 87 7.31 8.51 6.99
CA PHE A 87 7.72 8.02 8.30
C PHE A 87 8.55 9.04 9.08
N ALA A 88 9.49 9.76 8.43
CA ALA A 88 10.28 10.79 9.10
C ALA A 88 9.38 11.87 9.72
N ARG A 89 8.32 12.30 9.00
CA ARG A 89 7.31 13.22 9.53
C ARG A 89 6.59 12.65 10.73
N LYS A 90 6.15 11.38 10.67
CA LYS A 90 5.48 10.70 11.79
C LYS A 90 6.38 10.57 13.01
N ILE A 91 7.64 10.22 12.83
CA ILE A 91 8.63 10.12 13.91
C ILE A 91 8.92 11.51 14.52
N SER A 92 9.07 12.53 13.68
CA SER A 92 9.40 13.89 14.10
C SER A 92 8.28 14.58 14.89
N LYS A 93 7.03 14.26 14.58
CA LYS A 93 5.85 14.94 15.13
C LYS A 93 5.07 14.02 16.06
N ASP A 94 4.51 12.95 15.52
CA ASP A 94 3.51 12.15 16.23
C ASP A 94 4.20 11.29 17.30
N ILE A 95 5.28 10.58 16.96
CA ILE A 95 6.05 9.79 17.94
C ILE A 95 6.65 10.70 19.02
N LYS A 96 7.17 11.88 18.64
CA LYS A 96 7.68 12.88 19.59
C LYS A 96 6.60 13.29 20.59
N ASN A 97 5.42 13.69 20.11
CA ASN A 97 4.34 14.13 20.99
C ASN A 97 3.88 13.02 21.93
N ILE A 98 3.72 11.80 21.42
CA ILE A 98 3.32 10.63 22.20
C ILE A 98 4.39 10.30 23.25
N TYR A 99 5.67 10.37 22.89
CA TYR A 99 6.77 10.14 23.80
C TYR A 99 6.78 11.18 24.91
N GLU A 100 6.66 12.46 24.54
CA GLU A 100 6.65 13.55 25.49
C GLU A 100 5.43 13.45 26.41
N GLU A 101 4.24 13.05 25.96
CA GLU A 101 3.06 12.88 26.83
C GLU A 101 3.32 12.00 28.07
N VAL A 102 4.10 10.92 27.92
CA VAL A 102 4.30 9.92 28.97
C VAL A 102 5.70 9.95 29.60
N SER A 103 6.69 10.52 28.91
CA SER A 103 8.07 10.56 29.38
C SER A 103 8.31 11.80 30.26
N PRO A 104 9.08 11.66 31.36
CA PRO A 104 9.54 12.82 32.12
C PRO A 104 10.51 13.69 31.30
N TYR A 105 11.15 13.13 30.27
CA TYR A 105 12.01 13.88 29.38
C TYR A 105 11.22 14.55 28.26
N LYS A 106 11.47 15.84 28.07
CA LYS A 106 10.95 16.67 26.98
C LYS A 106 12.13 17.20 26.18
N SER A 107 12.06 17.12 24.86
CA SER A 107 13.08 17.72 24.01
C SER A 107 12.82 19.22 23.84
N ASP A 108 13.87 20.03 23.90
CA ASP A 108 13.76 21.48 23.79
C ASP A 108 13.47 21.93 22.34
N SER A 109 13.82 21.08 21.37
CA SER A 109 13.65 21.37 19.95
C SER A 109 13.46 20.10 19.11
N LEU A 110 12.94 20.28 17.88
CA LEU A 110 12.89 19.20 16.89
C LEU A 110 14.29 18.71 16.51
N GLU A 111 15.29 19.59 16.45
CA GLU A 111 16.67 19.21 16.14
C GLU A 111 17.26 18.30 17.21
N GLU A 112 17.02 18.61 18.50
CA GLU A 112 17.44 17.75 19.60
C GLU A 112 16.73 16.39 19.54
N TRP A 113 15.41 16.37 19.31
CA TRP A 113 14.65 15.15 19.13
C TRP A 113 15.24 14.25 18.02
N LEU A 114 15.48 14.82 16.85
CA LEU A 114 16.06 14.10 15.72
C LEU A 114 17.47 13.60 16.04
N ARG A 115 18.26 14.39 16.77
CA ARG A 115 19.60 13.99 17.23
C ARG A 115 19.53 12.79 18.19
N LEU A 116 18.54 12.72 19.08
CA LEU A 116 18.33 11.59 19.99
C LEU A 116 17.88 10.32 19.25
N ILE A 117 16.95 10.47 18.30
CA ILE A 117 16.50 9.32 17.50
C ILE A 117 17.64 8.76 16.65
N ARG A 118 18.51 9.62 16.11
CA ARG A 118 19.54 9.24 15.12
C ARG A 118 20.91 8.92 15.69
N TYR A 119 21.36 9.63 16.73
CA TYR A 119 22.77 9.61 17.14
C TYR A 119 23.03 9.27 18.60
N SER A 120 22.05 9.42 19.50
CA SER A 120 22.32 9.03 20.88
C SER A 120 22.57 7.52 20.94
N LYS A 121 23.69 7.12 21.55
CA LYS A 121 23.78 5.78 22.15
C LYS A 121 22.58 5.63 23.09
N ILE A 122 22.05 4.42 23.23
CA ILE A 122 21.06 4.08 24.25
C ILE A 122 21.54 4.69 25.57
N ILE A 123 20.91 5.78 26.01
CA ILE A 123 21.38 6.54 27.17
C ILE A 123 20.85 5.77 28.38
N SER A 124 21.75 5.16 29.14
CA SER A 124 21.42 4.42 30.37
C SER A 124 21.06 5.32 31.55
N SER A 125 20.91 6.64 31.35
CA SER A 125 20.43 7.54 32.39
C SER A 125 18.91 7.39 32.52
N HIS A 126 18.45 7.34 33.76
CA HIS A 126 17.08 6.98 34.18
C HIS A 126 15.97 7.94 33.68
N SER A 127 16.28 8.88 32.79
CA SER A 127 15.37 9.94 32.37
C SER A 127 14.82 9.76 30.95
N PHE A 128 15.45 8.94 30.10
CA PHE A 128 15.01 8.72 28.72
C PHE A 128 14.61 7.26 28.51
N ALA A 129 13.31 6.95 28.52
CA ALA A 129 12.83 5.65 28.04
C ALA A 129 13.27 5.46 26.58
N ASN A 130 13.80 4.30 26.21
CA ASN A 130 14.24 4.09 24.83
C ASN A 130 13.03 3.92 23.91
N ILE A 131 13.24 4.36 22.67
CA ILE A 131 12.33 4.08 21.57
C ILE A 131 13.03 3.04 20.72
N HIS A 132 12.33 1.93 20.52
CA HIS A 132 12.78 0.82 19.70
C HIS A 132 11.81 0.59 18.54
N PHE A 133 12.32 0.08 17.43
CA PHE A 133 11.59 -0.15 16.20
C PHE A 133 11.66 -1.64 15.83
N TYR A 134 10.55 -2.18 15.33
CA TYR A 134 10.48 -3.57 14.91
C TYR A 134 9.61 -3.71 13.65
N CYS A 135 10.01 -4.55 12.69
CA CYS A 135 9.17 -4.88 11.55
C CYS A 135 8.21 -6.01 11.89
N ILE A 136 6.92 -5.85 11.59
CA ILE A 136 6.02 -7.01 11.65
C ILE A 136 6.39 -7.96 10.49
N ASP A 137 6.95 -9.13 10.82
CA ASP A 137 7.22 -10.19 9.84
C ASP A 137 6.09 -11.22 9.81
N LYS A 138 5.76 -11.72 8.62
CA LYS A 138 4.78 -12.79 8.44
C LYS A 138 5.53 -14.11 8.60
N ARG A 139 5.14 -14.93 9.59
CA ARG A 139 5.72 -16.26 9.92
C ARG A 139 5.78 -17.29 8.75
N THR A 140 5.41 -16.94 7.53
CA THR A 140 5.59 -17.80 6.35
C THR A 140 6.94 -17.50 5.70
N SER A 141 7.87 -18.45 5.82
CA SER A 141 9.24 -18.63 5.27
C SER A 141 9.71 -17.91 3.99
N SER A 142 8.90 -17.11 3.31
CA SER A 142 9.39 -15.98 2.52
C SER A 142 9.27 -14.72 3.37
N VAL A 143 10.35 -14.41 4.11
CA VAL A 143 10.61 -13.11 4.74
C VAL A 143 9.86 -12.02 3.97
N THR A 144 8.98 -11.29 4.64
CA THR A 144 8.34 -10.12 4.03
C THR A 144 9.43 -9.08 3.73
N GLN A 145 10.02 -9.18 2.53
CA GLN A 145 11.16 -8.38 2.09
C GLN A 145 10.85 -6.88 2.14
N SER A 146 9.57 -6.49 2.09
CA SER A 146 9.12 -5.10 2.09
C SER A 146 9.36 -4.38 3.42
N SER A 147 8.84 -4.89 4.53
CA SER A 147 8.95 -4.23 5.85
C SER A 147 10.41 -4.13 6.31
N ASN A 148 11.20 -5.20 6.12
CA ASN A 148 12.65 -5.15 6.40
C ASN A 148 13.40 -4.17 5.48
N THR A 149 13.00 -4.05 4.21
CA THR A 149 13.56 -3.03 3.31
C THR A 149 13.23 -1.62 3.78
N ILE A 150 11.98 -1.38 4.19
CA ILE A 150 11.54 -0.10 4.78
C ILE A 150 12.43 0.25 5.98
N LEU A 151 12.55 -0.65 6.96
CA LEU A 151 13.28 -0.36 8.18
C LEU A 151 14.79 -0.16 7.94
N ARG A 152 15.40 -0.93 7.04
CA ARG A 152 16.79 -0.71 6.61
C ARG A 152 17.00 0.65 5.98
N ARG A 153 16.03 1.15 5.21
CA ARG A 153 16.11 2.49 4.63
C ARG A 153 15.91 3.57 5.69
N LEU A 154 14.95 3.40 6.59
CA LEU A 154 14.79 4.30 7.74
C LEU A 154 16.06 4.35 8.60
N SER A 155 16.75 3.23 8.82
CA SER A 155 17.98 3.17 9.62
C SER A 155 19.15 3.96 9.01
N SER A 156 19.16 4.10 7.68
CA SER A 156 20.20 4.85 6.98
C SER A 156 20.03 6.37 7.08
N LYS A 157 18.80 6.86 7.32
CA LYS A 157 18.45 8.28 7.17
C LYS A 157 17.74 8.90 8.38
N VAL A 158 16.89 8.15 9.05
CA VAL A 158 15.91 8.66 10.03
C VAL A 158 16.21 8.15 11.44
N ILE A 159 16.43 6.85 11.62
CA ILE A 159 16.57 6.21 12.94
C ILE A 159 17.97 5.64 13.14
N ASN A 160 18.45 5.60 14.38
CA ASN A 160 19.67 4.87 14.69
C ASN A 160 19.45 3.36 14.55
N HIS A 161 20.32 2.65 13.82
CA HIS A 161 20.26 1.20 13.66
C HIS A 161 20.28 0.43 15.00
N LEU A 162 20.90 0.98 16.05
CA LEU A 162 20.92 0.37 17.39
C LEU A 162 19.54 0.35 18.07
N ARG A 163 18.56 1.08 17.54
CA ARG A 163 17.18 1.08 18.03
C ARG A 163 16.32 0.03 17.33
N ILE A 164 16.86 -0.73 16.38
CA ILE A 164 16.12 -1.75 15.64
C ILE A 164 16.26 -3.10 16.33
N LEU A 165 15.13 -3.62 16.78
CA LEU A 165 15.03 -4.95 17.36
C LEU A 165 15.05 -5.99 16.24
N GLN A 166 15.82 -7.06 16.42
CA GLN A 166 16.09 -8.05 15.38
C GLN A 166 15.14 -9.25 15.45
N ASN A 167 14.56 -9.52 16.61
CA ASN A 167 13.68 -10.66 16.83
C ASN A 167 12.60 -10.34 17.87
N ILE A 168 11.65 -11.26 18.02
CA ILE A 168 10.54 -11.07 18.94
C ILE A 168 10.97 -11.08 20.41
N ASP A 169 12.00 -11.82 20.78
CA ASP A 169 12.44 -11.89 22.18
C ASP A 169 12.97 -10.53 22.64
N GLU A 170 13.74 -9.84 21.79
CA GLU A 170 14.15 -8.44 21.99
C GLU A 170 12.96 -7.48 22.11
N VAL A 171 11.88 -7.72 21.35
CA VAL A 171 10.61 -6.96 21.51
C VAL A 171 10.03 -7.19 22.89
N LYS A 172 9.91 -8.44 23.33
CA LYS A 172 9.36 -8.77 24.65
C LYS A 172 10.20 -8.18 25.78
N GLU A 173 11.52 -8.26 25.68
CA GLU A 173 12.46 -7.65 26.64
C GLU A 173 12.34 -6.13 26.67
N SER A 174 12.23 -5.49 25.50
CA SER A 174 12.02 -4.05 25.39
C SER A 174 10.74 -3.59 26.09
N ILE A 175 9.63 -4.31 25.88
CA ILE A 175 8.33 -3.99 26.51
C ILE A 175 8.41 -4.16 28.03
N LYS A 176 8.97 -5.27 28.52
CA LYS A 176 9.18 -5.52 29.97
C LYS A 176 10.07 -4.47 30.63
N ALA A 177 11.05 -3.95 29.89
CA ALA A 177 11.91 -2.84 30.31
C ALA A 177 11.22 -1.46 30.19
N LYS A 178 9.90 -1.43 29.95
CA LYS A 178 9.08 -0.22 29.83
C LYS A 178 9.59 0.76 28.76
N ASN A 179 10.15 0.24 27.67
CA ASN A 179 10.52 1.06 26.51
C ASN A 179 9.34 1.20 25.55
N MET A 180 9.31 2.30 24.80
CA MET A 180 8.36 2.47 23.70
C MET A 180 8.78 1.57 22.54
N VAL A 181 7.85 0.76 22.03
CA VAL A 181 8.07 -0.06 20.83
C VAL A 181 7.17 0.41 19.70
N VAL A 182 7.80 0.69 18.56
CA VAL A 182 7.15 1.12 17.32
C VAL A 182 7.25 0.01 16.27
N PHE A 183 6.12 -0.62 15.99
CA PHE A 183 5.95 -1.64 14.96
C PHE A 183 5.76 -0.98 13.59
N ILE A 184 6.62 -1.32 12.63
CA ILE A 184 6.63 -0.79 11.27
C ILE A 184 6.05 -1.81 10.29
N ASP A 185 5.22 -1.34 9.37
CA ASP A 185 4.64 -2.15 8.31
C ASP A 185 4.41 -1.32 7.02
N ASP A 186 4.23 -1.99 5.88
CA ASP A 186 3.97 -1.32 4.61
C ASP A 186 2.49 -0.97 4.42
N PHE A 187 1.58 -1.86 4.80
CA PHE A 187 0.15 -1.67 4.54
C PHE A 187 -0.75 -2.38 5.57
N LEU A 188 -1.64 -1.63 6.20
CA LEU A 188 -2.70 -2.14 7.05
C LEU A 188 -4.01 -2.28 6.27
N GLY A 189 -4.28 -3.51 5.84
CA GLY A 189 -5.54 -3.91 5.20
C GLY A 189 -6.68 -4.09 6.19
N SER A 190 -7.17 -5.32 6.37
CA SER A 190 -8.22 -5.65 7.36
C SER A 190 -7.74 -5.66 8.82
N GLY A 191 -6.44 -5.60 9.06
CA GLY A 191 -5.85 -5.76 10.40
C GLY A 191 -5.60 -7.21 10.83
N THR A 192 -6.17 -8.20 10.15
CA THR A 192 -6.08 -9.62 10.55
C THR A 192 -4.65 -10.13 10.70
N GLN A 193 -3.74 -9.72 9.83
CA GLN A 193 -2.34 -10.18 9.89
C GLN A 193 -1.58 -9.57 11.06
N ALA A 194 -1.76 -8.27 11.31
CA ALA A 194 -1.17 -7.59 12.46
C ALA A 194 -1.76 -8.10 13.78
N ALA A 195 -3.08 -8.28 13.85
CA ALA A 195 -3.75 -8.87 15.00
C ALA A 195 -3.24 -10.28 15.31
N LYS A 196 -3.15 -11.14 14.29
CA LYS A 196 -2.57 -12.47 14.43
C LYS A 196 -1.13 -12.41 14.92
N PHE A 197 -0.32 -11.47 14.43
CA PHE A 197 1.05 -11.29 14.93
C PHE A 197 1.06 -10.97 16.42
N PHE A 198 0.26 -9.99 16.87
CA PHE A 198 0.23 -9.60 18.29
C PHE A 198 -0.25 -10.72 19.20
N ASN A 199 -1.29 -11.47 18.78
CA ASN A 199 -1.83 -12.60 19.52
C ASN A 199 -0.86 -13.79 19.56
N ASP A 200 -0.30 -14.18 18.41
CA ASP A 200 0.65 -15.31 18.28
C ASP A 200 1.93 -15.12 19.13
N HIS A 201 2.22 -13.88 19.53
CA HIS A 201 3.40 -13.50 20.30
C HIS A 201 3.05 -12.94 21.69
N GLU A 202 1.77 -12.93 22.08
CA GLU A 202 1.29 -12.52 23.41
C GLU A 202 1.79 -11.11 23.79
N ILE A 203 1.87 -10.19 22.82
CA ILE A 203 2.50 -8.88 23.01
C ILE A 203 1.79 -8.04 24.08
N PHE A 204 0.47 -8.11 24.12
CA PHE A 204 -0.33 -7.33 25.07
C PHE A 204 -0.43 -7.97 26.46
N GLU A 205 -0.06 -9.25 26.61
CA GLU A 205 0.06 -9.90 27.93
C GLU A 205 1.28 -9.38 28.71
N LEU A 206 2.20 -8.70 28.03
CA LEU A 206 3.39 -8.10 28.63
C LEU A 206 3.14 -6.69 29.19
N ILE A 207 1.93 -6.15 28.99
CA ILE A 207 1.56 -4.81 29.42
C ILE A 207 0.80 -4.88 30.74
N GLU A 208 1.26 -4.14 31.74
CA GLU A 208 0.52 -3.93 32.98
C GLU A 208 -0.54 -2.83 32.76
N ILE A 209 -1.82 -3.20 32.79
CA ILE A 209 -2.95 -2.31 32.43
C ILE A 209 -3.01 -1.04 33.31
N ASP A 210 -2.61 -1.15 34.58
CA ASP A 210 -2.71 -0.06 35.57
C ASP A 210 -1.36 0.66 35.84
N ASP A 211 -0.31 0.36 35.09
CA ASP A 211 0.99 1.02 35.28
C ASP A 211 1.04 2.35 34.51
N ALA A 212 0.93 3.46 35.26
CA ALA A 212 1.06 4.81 34.71
C ALA A 212 2.43 5.09 34.07
N ASN A 213 3.45 4.25 34.32
CA ASN A 213 4.77 4.37 33.71
C ASN A 213 4.93 3.50 32.45
N GLN A 214 3.89 2.77 32.05
CA GLN A 214 3.94 1.94 30.84
C GLN A 214 4.03 2.83 29.60
N MET A 215 5.12 2.67 28.84
CA MET A 215 5.24 3.33 27.55
C MET A 215 4.27 2.71 26.53
N PRO A 216 3.64 3.51 25.66
CA PRO A 216 2.67 3.02 24.70
C PRO A 216 3.33 2.16 23.62
N LEU A 217 2.60 1.14 23.17
CA LEU A 217 2.94 0.43 21.94
C LEU A 217 2.34 1.16 20.75
N ILE A 218 3.09 1.22 19.66
CA ILE A 218 2.70 1.97 18.47
C ILE A 218 2.78 1.06 17.25
N TYR A 219 1.71 0.99 16.46
CA TYR A 219 1.72 0.36 15.14
C TYR A 219 1.63 1.44 14.08
N MET A 220 2.67 1.54 13.24
CA MET A 220 2.88 2.62 12.30
C MET A 220 3.04 2.03 10.88
N PRO A 221 1.93 1.71 10.20
CA PRO A 221 1.98 1.32 8.79
C PRO A 221 2.20 2.55 7.89
N LEU A 222 2.75 2.36 6.69
CA LEU A 222 2.83 3.44 5.71
C LEU A 222 1.42 3.87 5.27
N MET A 223 0.59 2.91 4.87
CA MET A 223 -0.80 3.14 4.50
C MET A 223 -1.74 2.26 5.32
N ALA A 224 -2.96 2.74 5.60
CA ALA A 224 -3.97 1.93 6.28
C ALA A 224 -5.38 2.23 5.78
N THR A 225 -6.24 1.21 5.74
CA THR A 225 -7.68 1.42 5.58
C THR A 225 -8.34 1.78 6.91
N ASN A 226 -9.45 2.53 6.89
CA ASN A 226 -10.23 2.81 8.10
C ASN A 226 -10.65 1.52 8.82
N THR A 227 -11.15 0.52 8.08
CA THR A 227 -11.54 -0.78 8.63
C THR A 227 -10.38 -1.46 9.38
N GLY A 228 -9.17 -1.45 8.83
CA GLY A 228 -7.99 -2.02 9.50
C GLY A 228 -7.62 -1.30 10.79
N ILE A 229 -7.73 0.03 10.79
CA ILE A 229 -7.46 0.86 11.97
C ILE A 229 -8.48 0.54 13.07
N ASP A 230 -9.77 0.52 12.72
CA ASP A 230 -10.86 0.30 13.67
C ASP A 230 -10.79 -1.11 14.28
N ASN A 231 -10.53 -2.12 13.45
CA ASN A 231 -10.36 -3.49 13.91
C ASN A 231 -9.21 -3.61 14.92
N LEU A 232 -8.02 -3.07 14.59
CA LEU A 232 -6.88 -3.12 15.51
C LEU A 232 -7.11 -2.33 16.80
N LYS A 233 -7.75 -1.17 16.74
CA LYS A 233 -8.07 -0.38 17.94
C LYS A 233 -9.09 -1.08 18.83
N SER A 234 -10.08 -1.73 18.22
CA SER A 234 -11.09 -2.50 18.96
C SER A 234 -10.49 -3.73 19.63
N GLU A 235 -9.57 -4.42 18.96
CA GLU A 235 -8.93 -5.64 19.47
C GLU A 235 -7.82 -5.32 20.50
N PHE A 236 -7.08 -4.24 20.27
CA PHE A 236 -5.97 -3.81 21.14
C PHE A 236 -6.11 -2.33 21.54
N PRO A 237 -6.94 -2.00 22.54
CA PRO A 237 -7.18 -0.62 22.95
C PRO A 237 -5.93 0.15 23.40
N ASN A 238 -4.91 -0.56 23.87
CA ASN A 238 -3.63 0.01 24.31
C ASN A 238 -2.63 0.22 23.15
N LEU A 239 -2.99 -0.14 21.91
CA LEU A 239 -2.17 0.07 20.72
C LEU A 239 -2.50 1.41 20.08
N ARG A 240 -1.49 2.28 19.93
CA ARG A 240 -1.65 3.50 19.12
C ARG A 240 -1.40 3.16 17.65
N VAL A 241 -2.44 3.18 16.83
CA VAL A 241 -2.34 2.97 15.37
C VAL A 241 -2.12 4.31 14.66
N LEU A 242 -0.95 4.48 14.04
CA LEU A 242 -0.48 5.75 13.46
C LEU A 242 -0.10 5.58 11.98
N PRO A 243 -1.06 5.40 11.06
CA PRO A 243 -0.75 5.31 9.64
C PRO A 243 -0.17 6.62 9.11
N SER A 244 0.80 6.52 8.18
CA SER A 244 1.33 7.72 7.51
C SER A 244 0.33 8.32 6.52
N GLU A 245 -0.52 7.48 5.94
CA GLU A 245 -1.59 7.81 5.02
C GLU A 245 -2.81 6.90 5.28
N ILE A 246 -4.02 7.47 5.24
CA ILE A 246 -5.26 6.73 5.42
C ILE A 246 -5.92 6.59 4.05
N ILE A 247 -6.28 5.37 3.69
CA ILE A 247 -7.00 5.03 2.46
C ILE A 247 -8.48 5.01 2.80
N GLU A 248 -9.20 5.98 2.26
CA GLU A 248 -10.65 6.12 2.41
C GLU A 248 -11.38 5.13 1.49
N GLU A 249 -12.65 4.84 1.78
CA GLU A 249 -13.45 3.95 0.92
C GLU A 249 -13.61 4.48 -0.51
N ASP A 250 -13.59 5.80 -0.68
CA ASP A 250 -13.69 6.45 -1.98
C ASP A 250 -12.39 6.31 -2.81
N SER A 251 -11.34 5.72 -2.23
CA SER A 251 -10.12 5.33 -2.96
C SER A 251 -10.28 4.02 -3.74
N LYS A 252 -11.39 3.29 -3.57
CA LYS A 252 -11.72 2.13 -4.42
C LYS A 252 -11.85 2.57 -5.87
N LEU A 253 -11.35 1.78 -6.82
CA LEU A 253 -11.47 2.11 -8.25
C LEU A 253 -12.91 2.40 -8.69
N SER A 254 -13.89 1.64 -8.17
CA SER A 254 -15.32 1.84 -8.48
C SER A 254 -15.94 3.11 -7.89
N LYS A 255 -15.28 3.74 -6.92
CA LYS A 255 -15.73 4.99 -6.26
C LYS A 255 -14.77 6.16 -6.47
N HIS A 256 -13.68 5.92 -7.20
CA HIS A 256 -12.60 6.88 -7.32
C HIS A 256 -13.11 8.14 -8.04
N HIS A 257 -12.83 9.33 -7.51
CA HIS A 257 -13.26 10.57 -8.16
C HIS A 257 -12.78 10.69 -9.61
N SER A 258 -11.62 10.13 -9.93
CA SER A 258 -11.13 10.08 -11.31
C SER A 258 -11.97 9.20 -12.23
N LEU A 259 -12.83 8.33 -11.72
CA LEU A 259 -13.79 7.60 -12.55
C LEU A 259 -14.78 8.56 -13.16
N SER A 260 -15.40 9.46 -12.38
CA SER A 260 -16.32 10.47 -12.93
C SER A 260 -15.64 11.34 -13.98
N ASP A 261 -14.46 11.87 -13.68
CA ASP A 261 -13.70 12.72 -14.62
C ASP A 261 -13.30 11.95 -15.89
N PHE A 262 -12.96 10.66 -15.75
CA PHE A 262 -12.64 9.80 -16.88
C PHE A 262 -13.87 9.49 -17.72
N LEU A 263 -15.00 9.15 -17.10
CA LEU A 263 -16.25 8.87 -17.80
C LEU A 263 -16.77 10.08 -18.57
N GLN A 264 -16.62 11.29 -18.02
CA GLN A 264 -16.96 12.54 -18.72
C GLN A 264 -16.19 12.72 -20.04
N THR A 265 -14.94 12.25 -20.13
CA THR A 265 -14.17 12.29 -21.38
C THR A 265 -14.84 11.50 -22.52
N PHE A 266 -15.68 10.53 -22.18
CA PHE A 266 -16.38 9.66 -23.13
C PHE A 266 -17.89 9.92 -23.17
N ASP A 267 -18.38 11.06 -22.64
CA ASP A 267 -19.81 11.35 -22.48
C ASP A 267 -20.60 10.21 -21.79
N LEU A 268 -19.90 9.44 -20.94
CA LEU A 268 -20.42 8.31 -20.20
C LEU A 268 -20.91 8.72 -18.81
N ASP A 269 -20.91 10.01 -18.47
CA ASP A 269 -21.40 10.52 -17.18
C ASP A 269 -22.93 10.45 -17.04
N ILE A 270 -23.64 10.42 -18.17
CA ILE A 270 -25.10 10.19 -18.24
C ILE A 270 -25.44 8.68 -18.10
N MET A 271 -24.46 7.79 -18.36
CA MET A 271 -24.62 6.34 -18.24
C MET A 271 -23.98 5.82 -16.95
N LYS A 272 -24.64 4.87 -16.28
CA LYS A 272 -24.04 4.26 -15.11
C LYS A 272 -23.14 3.11 -15.56
N ILE A 273 -21.81 3.25 -15.42
CA ILE A 273 -20.89 2.14 -15.68
C ILE A 273 -20.57 1.40 -14.40
N ASP A 274 -20.81 0.09 -14.39
CA ASP A 274 -20.37 -0.78 -13.30
C ASP A 274 -18.96 -1.32 -13.60
N ILE A 275 -17.95 -0.52 -13.28
CA ILE A 275 -16.54 -0.88 -13.48
C ILE A 275 -16.18 -2.19 -12.77
N GLU A 276 -16.80 -2.51 -11.63
CA GLU A 276 -16.51 -3.74 -10.90
C GLU A 276 -16.94 -4.97 -11.72
N GLU A 277 -18.15 -4.95 -12.27
CA GLU A 277 -18.63 -6.06 -13.11
C GLU A 277 -17.87 -6.16 -14.45
N LEU A 278 -17.56 -5.03 -15.08
CA LEU A 278 -16.72 -5.05 -16.28
C LEU A 278 -15.34 -5.67 -15.98
N PHE A 279 -14.78 -5.39 -14.80
CA PHE A 279 -13.54 -6.00 -14.37
C PHE A 279 -13.69 -7.51 -14.18
N ILE A 280 -14.76 -7.95 -13.51
CA ILE A 280 -15.06 -9.38 -13.31
C ILE A 280 -15.20 -10.09 -14.66
N GLU A 281 -15.88 -9.49 -15.64
CA GLU A 281 -16.04 -10.09 -16.96
C GLU A 281 -14.70 -10.23 -17.70
N MET A 282 -13.84 -9.20 -17.61
CA MET A 282 -12.47 -9.25 -18.15
C MET A 282 -11.66 -10.41 -17.59
N GLN A 283 -11.97 -10.91 -16.38
CA GLN A 283 -11.27 -12.05 -15.78
C GLN A 283 -11.26 -13.26 -16.72
N SER A 284 -12.37 -13.51 -17.41
CA SER A 284 -12.51 -14.64 -18.35
C SER A 284 -11.50 -14.58 -19.51
N SER A 285 -11.15 -13.37 -19.93
CA SER A 285 -10.23 -13.11 -21.04
C SER A 285 -8.76 -13.11 -20.63
N TYR A 286 -8.47 -12.96 -19.34
CA TYR A 286 -7.12 -12.60 -18.87
C TYR A 286 -6.59 -13.41 -17.68
N SER A 287 -7.38 -14.27 -17.04
CA SER A 287 -6.96 -14.89 -15.77
C SER A 287 -6.86 -16.42 -15.77
N PHE A 288 -5.67 -16.87 -15.34
CA PHE A 288 -5.42 -18.11 -14.58
C PHE A 288 -5.47 -17.87 -13.05
N ILE A 289 -5.94 -16.69 -12.62
CA ILE A 289 -5.94 -16.22 -11.23
C ILE A 289 -7.14 -16.84 -10.51
N ARG A 290 -6.96 -17.24 -9.23
CA ARG A 290 -8.09 -17.72 -8.40
C ARG A 290 -9.21 -16.67 -8.43
N LYS A 291 -10.44 -17.08 -8.75
CA LYS A 291 -11.66 -16.23 -8.77
C LYS A 291 -11.73 -15.26 -7.60
N ASN A 292 -11.30 -15.70 -6.42
CA ASN A 292 -11.46 -14.97 -5.16
C ASN A 292 -10.44 -13.83 -4.91
N ALA A 293 -9.57 -13.48 -5.87
CA ALA A 293 -8.56 -12.43 -5.68
C ALA A 293 -8.52 -11.39 -6.80
N TRP A 294 -9.39 -11.48 -7.80
CA TRP A 294 -9.37 -10.61 -8.98
C TRP A 294 -9.64 -9.13 -8.68
N LEU A 295 -10.39 -8.85 -7.61
CA LEU A 295 -10.64 -7.51 -7.10
C LEU A 295 -9.69 -7.15 -5.94
N GLY A 296 -8.59 -7.88 -5.79
CA GLY A 296 -7.74 -7.81 -4.61
C GLY A 296 -8.37 -8.52 -3.40
N TRP A 297 -7.59 -8.63 -2.32
CA TRP A 297 -8.08 -9.20 -1.06
C TRP A 297 -9.31 -8.44 -0.57
N THR A 298 -10.31 -9.14 -0.01
CA THR A 298 -11.56 -8.52 0.50
C THR A 298 -12.29 -7.63 -0.52
N ASN A 299 -12.07 -7.82 -1.83
CA ASN A 299 -12.61 -6.99 -2.91
C ASN A 299 -12.32 -5.49 -2.70
N ALA A 300 -11.11 -5.16 -2.27
CA ALA A 300 -10.72 -3.78 -2.00
C ALA A 300 -10.52 -2.95 -3.27
N MET A 301 -10.22 -3.59 -4.40
CA MET A 301 -10.13 -2.99 -5.72
C MET A 301 -9.26 -1.71 -5.75
N LEU A 302 -8.11 -1.76 -5.08
CA LEU A 302 -7.18 -0.63 -5.02
C LEU A 302 -6.25 -0.62 -6.23
N SER A 303 -5.72 0.56 -6.55
CA SER A 303 -4.73 0.78 -7.61
C SER A 303 -3.40 1.30 -7.04
N ILE A 304 -2.95 0.73 -5.91
CA ILE A 304 -1.76 1.18 -5.19
C ILE A 304 -0.54 0.37 -5.64
N VAL A 305 0.55 1.07 -5.95
CA VAL A 305 1.81 0.45 -6.34
C VAL A 305 2.95 1.03 -5.50
N PHE A 306 3.71 0.17 -4.85
CA PHE A 306 4.98 0.57 -4.23
C PHE A 306 6.16 0.19 -5.12
N GLU A 307 7.24 0.95 -5.00
CA GLU A 307 8.51 0.60 -5.63
C GLU A 307 9.03 -0.78 -5.19
N TRP A 308 8.69 -1.22 -3.99
CA TRP A 308 9.09 -2.51 -3.41
C TRP A 308 8.03 -3.61 -3.50
N GLY A 309 6.89 -3.37 -4.16
CA GLY A 309 5.83 -4.37 -4.32
C GLY A 309 4.43 -3.78 -4.39
N CYS A 310 3.41 -4.63 -4.49
CA CYS A 310 2.01 -4.21 -4.42
C CYS A 310 1.32 -4.84 -3.22
N PRO A 311 0.53 -4.07 -2.45
CA PRO A 311 -0.36 -4.65 -1.43
C PRO A 311 -1.29 -5.68 -2.06
N ASN A 312 -1.63 -6.73 -1.32
CA ASN A 312 -2.57 -7.76 -1.76
C ASN A 312 -4.02 -7.27 -1.97
N LEU A 313 -4.31 -6.03 -1.60
CA LEU A 313 -5.58 -5.32 -1.81
C LEU A 313 -5.66 -4.64 -3.18
N THR A 314 -4.55 -4.59 -3.89
CA THR A 314 -4.46 -4.03 -5.25
C THR A 314 -5.08 -4.99 -6.25
N VAL A 315 -5.65 -4.48 -7.34
CA VAL A 315 -6.13 -5.35 -8.43
C VAL A 315 -4.96 -6.11 -9.07
N PRO A 316 -5.02 -7.44 -9.22
CA PRO A 316 -3.90 -8.27 -9.71
C PRO A 316 -3.45 -7.93 -11.12
N LEU A 317 -4.33 -7.33 -11.92
CA LEU A 317 -4.02 -6.88 -13.27
C LEU A 317 -2.74 -6.03 -13.24
N ILE A 318 -2.55 -5.19 -12.21
CA ILE A 318 -1.40 -4.29 -12.08
C ILE A 318 -0.06 -4.99 -11.79
N TYR A 319 -0.04 -6.19 -11.17
CA TYR A 319 1.19 -6.75 -10.59
C TYR A 319 1.45 -8.25 -10.79
N HIS A 320 0.62 -9.00 -11.52
CA HIS A 320 0.84 -10.44 -11.70
C HIS A 320 1.96 -10.79 -12.71
N ASP A 321 2.98 -11.56 -12.26
CA ASP A 321 4.09 -12.10 -13.08
C ASP A 321 3.91 -13.61 -13.38
N ASN A 322 4.17 -14.02 -14.62
CA ASN A 322 3.94 -15.37 -15.17
C ASN A 322 5.01 -16.42 -14.82
N ASN A 323 5.92 -16.15 -13.89
CA ASN A 323 7.07 -17.04 -13.64
C ASN A 323 6.79 -18.28 -12.76
N LYS A 324 5.55 -18.78 -12.71
CA LYS A 324 5.27 -20.15 -12.25
C LYS A 324 4.36 -20.89 -13.25
N PRO A 325 4.89 -21.82 -14.04
CA PRO A 325 4.08 -22.69 -14.88
C PRO A 325 3.32 -23.70 -14.01
N THR A 326 2.01 -23.79 -14.17
CA THR A 326 1.31 -25.07 -14.02
C THR A 326 1.43 -25.80 -15.34
N THR A 327 2.59 -26.44 -15.51
CA THR A 327 3.04 -27.53 -16.42
C THR A 327 2.42 -27.85 -17.79
N GLU A 328 1.30 -27.31 -18.25
CA GLU A 328 0.67 -27.76 -19.49
C GLU A 328 0.06 -26.58 -20.26
N ASN A 329 0.76 -26.15 -21.31
CA ASN A 329 0.22 -25.23 -22.29
C ASN A 329 0.10 -25.97 -23.63
N PRO A 330 -1.10 -26.15 -24.18
CA PRO A 330 -1.24 -26.40 -25.61
C PRO A 330 -1.79 -25.19 -26.37
N ASP A 331 -2.51 -24.27 -25.74
CA ASP A 331 -3.32 -23.29 -26.47
C ASP A 331 -2.89 -21.85 -26.14
N GLY A 332 -2.00 -21.34 -27.01
CA GLY A 332 -1.34 -20.04 -26.85
C GLY A 332 -2.28 -18.87 -26.58
N CYS A 333 -2.05 -18.18 -25.46
CA CYS A 333 -2.57 -16.85 -25.15
C CYS A 333 -1.45 -15.96 -24.58
N ASN A 334 -1.44 -14.70 -25.01
CA ASN A 334 -0.37 -13.74 -24.74
C ASN A 334 -0.27 -13.34 -23.26
N VAL A 335 0.98 -13.27 -22.79
CA VAL A 335 1.42 -13.01 -21.42
C VAL A 335 1.21 -11.54 -21.03
N MET A 336 0.50 -11.26 -19.94
CA MET A 336 0.50 -9.94 -19.31
C MET A 336 1.79 -9.69 -18.54
N TYR A 337 2.47 -8.59 -18.84
CA TYR A 337 3.61 -8.11 -18.08
C TYR A 337 3.11 -7.15 -16.99
N PRO A 338 3.43 -7.38 -15.71
CA PRO A 338 3.00 -6.49 -14.64
C PRO A 338 3.70 -5.13 -14.71
N LEU A 339 2.97 -4.08 -14.33
CA LEU A 339 3.50 -2.72 -14.20
C LEU A 339 4.42 -2.57 -12.98
N ALA A 340 4.30 -3.48 -12.02
CA ALA A 340 5.00 -3.46 -10.76
C ALA A 340 5.66 -4.80 -10.44
N ALA A 341 6.92 -4.71 -10.01
CA ALA A 341 7.78 -5.77 -9.51
C ALA A 341 8.32 -6.78 -10.55
N ARG A 342 9.38 -6.36 -11.27
CA ARG A 342 10.52 -7.29 -11.36
C ARG A 342 11.03 -7.47 -9.93
N ARG A 343 10.96 -8.69 -9.40
CA ARG A 343 11.68 -9.08 -8.19
C ARG A 343 13.12 -8.54 -8.29
N VAL A 344 13.51 -7.71 -7.33
CA VAL A 344 14.92 -7.44 -7.05
C VAL A 344 15.50 -8.65 -6.35
#